data_AF-A0A0J0XVZ8-F1
#
_entry.id   AF-A0A0J0XVZ8-F1
#
_cell.length_a   1.000
_cell.length_b   1.000
_cell.length_c   1.000
_cell.angle_alpha   90.00
_cell.angle_beta   90.00
_cell.angle_gamma   90.00
#
_symmetry.space_group_name_H-M   'P 1'
#
loop_
_entity.id
_entity.type
_entity.pdbx_description
1 polymer ?
#
loop_
_entity_poly.entity_id
_entity_poly.type
_entity_poly.pdbx_seq_one_letter_code
_entity_poly.pdbx_strand_id
1 'polypeptide(L)'
;MSHSLYGIVTKTGAMSKTVTVSVPRYFEHAKLLKRIHKETKMLVHDENETSMLGDVVVIRHGKPFSKRKSYFIQSLDNRPDYPGLPEKSVYVGLANKNAANLIAAQKAKAKRREEEEAAKLSKVEELIKKAQW
;
A
#
# COMPACT_ATOMS: atom_id res chain seq x y z
N MET A 1 14.86 -26.12 -13.41
CA MET A 1 14.87 -24.65 -13.51
C MET A 1 13.85 -24.04 -12.55
N SER A 2 14.30 -23.17 -11.64
CA SER A 2 13.39 -22.30 -10.87
C SER A 2 12.95 -21.14 -11.76
N HIS A 3 11.66 -21.06 -12.10
CA HIS A 3 11.13 -19.93 -12.86
C HIS A 3 10.79 -18.79 -11.89
N SER A 4 11.63 -17.76 -11.87
CA SER A 4 11.35 -16.50 -11.16
C SER A 4 10.70 -15.50 -12.13
N LEU A 5 9.67 -14.80 -11.65
CA LEU A 5 8.96 -13.75 -12.38
C LEU A 5 9.18 -12.42 -11.67
N TYR A 6 9.17 -11.33 -12.41
CA TYR A 6 9.24 -9.98 -11.87
C TYR A 6 7.88 -9.32 -12.02
N GLY A 7 7.50 -8.48 -11.06
CA GLY A 7 6.24 -7.75 -11.11
C GLY A 7 6.17 -6.60 -10.13
N ILE A 8 5.05 -5.88 -10.17
CA ILE A 8 4.77 -4.74 -9.29
C ILE A 8 3.66 -5.11 -8.32
N VAL A 9 3.81 -4.71 -7.07
CA VAL A 9 2.73 -4.80 -6.07
C VAL A 9 1.62 -3.79 -6.38
N THR A 10 0.45 -4.28 -6.76
CA THR A 10 -0.73 -3.45 -7.06
C THR A 10 -1.65 -3.27 -5.86
N LYS A 11 -1.73 -4.27 -4.97
CA LYS A 11 -2.63 -4.24 -3.80
C LYS A 11 -1.95 -4.90 -2.59
N THR A 12 -1.88 -4.16 -1.49
CA THR A 12 -1.43 -4.63 -0.17
C THR A 12 -2.45 -4.23 0.90
N GLY A 13 -2.43 -4.88 2.06
CA GLY A 13 -3.26 -4.53 3.24
C GLY A 13 -4.74 -4.95 3.20
N ALA A 14 -5.21 -5.60 2.12
CA ALA A 14 -6.59 -6.09 2.05
C ALA A 14 -6.77 -7.55 2.50
N MET A 15 -5.68 -8.32 2.55
CA MET A 15 -5.65 -9.72 2.98
C MET A 15 -4.39 -9.93 3.79
N SER A 16 -4.44 -10.76 4.84
CA SER A 16 -3.26 -11.10 5.62
C SER A 16 -2.29 -11.96 4.82
N LYS A 17 -0.99 -11.70 5.01
CA LYS A 17 0.15 -12.42 4.44
C LYS A 17 0.04 -12.67 2.93
N THR A 18 -0.60 -11.75 2.22
CA THR A 18 -0.98 -11.91 0.82
C THR A 18 -0.96 -10.57 0.10
N VAL A 19 -0.26 -10.54 -1.03
CA VAL A 19 -0.12 -9.35 -1.86
C VAL A 19 -0.56 -9.69 -3.29
N THR A 20 -1.19 -8.73 -3.97
CA THR A 20 -1.52 -8.88 -5.40
C THR A 20 -0.41 -8.24 -6.24
N VAL A 21 0.24 -9.05 -7.05
CA VAL A 21 1.35 -8.65 -7.93
C VAL A 21 0.88 -8.67 -9.38
N SER A 22 1.12 -7.60 -10.13
CA SER A 22 0.93 -7.58 -11.59
C SER A 22 2.24 -7.99 -12.27
N VAL A 23 2.20 -9.08 -13.04
CA VAL A 23 3.33 -9.58 -13.82
C VAL A 23 3.12 -9.19 -15.28
N PRO A 24 3.92 -8.25 -15.83
CA PRO A 24 3.87 -7.91 -17.24
C PRO A 24 4.55 -9.00 -18.06
N ARG A 25 3.96 -9.35 -19.20
CA ARG A 25 4.61 -10.16 -20.23
C ARG A 25 4.31 -9.61 -21.61
N TYR A 26 5.26 -9.78 -22.51
CA TYR A 26 5.05 -9.53 -23.93
C TYR A 26 4.78 -10.84 -24.64
N PHE A 27 3.82 -10.84 -25.54
CA PHE A 27 3.60 -11.94 -26.47
C PHE A 27 3.38 -11.38 -27.87
N GLU A 28 3.72 -12.14 -28.88
CA GLU A 28 3.45 -11.76 -30.26
C GLU A 28 2.12 -12.36 -30.71
N HIS A 29 1.31 -11.55 -31.38
CA HIS A 29 0.07 -12.05 -31.97
C HIS A 29 0.39 -12.95 -33.16
N ALA A 30 -0.03 -14.22 -33.11
CA ALA A 30 0.36 -15.26 -34.08
C ALA A 30 0.21 -14.85 -35.56
N LYS A 31 -0.88 -14.17 -35.94
CA LYS A 31 -1.13 -13.76 -37.34
C LYS A 31 -0.41 -12.48 -37.77
N LEU A 32 -0.29 -11.51 -36.86
CA LEU A 32 0.13 -10.14 -37.22
C LEU A 32 1.57 -9.85 -36.78
N LEU A 33 2.19 -10.75 -36.00
CA LEU A 33 3.51 -10.61 -35.39
C LEU A 33 3.69 -9.31 -34.58
N LYS A 34 2.59 -8.63 -34.25
CA LYS A 34 2.59 -7.46 -33.39
C LYS A 34 2.88 -7.90 -31.96
N ARG A 35 3.89 -7.28 -31.34
CA ARG A 35 4.21 -7.44 -29.92
C ARG A 35 3.15 -6.73 -29.07
N ILE A 36 2.43 -7.50 -28.26
CA ILE A 36 1.36 -7.03 -27.39
C ILE A 36 1.79 -7.16 -25.92
N HIS A 37 1.52 -6.12 -25.14
CA HIS A 37 1.69 -6.13 -23.70
C HIS A 37 0.47 -6.77 -23.02
N LYS A 38 0.70 -7.74 -22.12
CA LYS A 38 -0.35 -8.37 -21.32
C LYS A 38 0.09 -8.50 -19.88
N GLU A 39 -0.77 -8.09 -18.97
CA GLU A 39 -0.54 -8.23 -17.54
C GLU A 39 -1.32 -9.40 -16.97
N THR A 40 -0.72 -10.13 -16.03
CA THR A 40 -1.39 -11.18 -15.26
C THR A 40 -1.26 -10.86 -13.78
N LYS A 41 -2.40 -10.74 -13.08
CA LYS A 41 -2.43 -10.48 -11.65
C LYS A 41 -2.37 -11.81 -10.89
N MET A 42 -1.46 -11.90 -9.93
CA MET A 42 -1.21 -13.12 -9.17
C MET A 42 -1.30 -12.83 -7.67
N LEU A 43 -1.82 -13.81 -6.92
CA LEU A 43 -1.79 -13.77 -5.46
C LEU A 43 -0.47 -14.36 -4.99
N VAL A 44 0.28 -13.59 -4.21
CA VAL A 44 1.62 -13.93 -3.76
C VAL A 44 1.63 -13.94 -2.24
N HIS A 45 2.26 -14.96 -1.66
CA HIS A 45 2.47 -15.06 -0.23
C HIS A 45 3.65 -14.17 0.19
N ASP A 46 3.36 -13.27 1.12
CA ASP A 46 4.34 -12.47 1.83
C ASP A 46 4.17 -12.81 3.32
N GLU A 47 5.11 -13.54 3.92
CA GLU A 47 4.97 -14.02 5.29
C GLU A 47 5.09 -12.89 6.32
N ASN A 48 5.99 -11.94 6.05
CA ASN A 48 6.35 -10.84 6.94
C ASN A 48 5.60 -9.54 6.62
N GLU A 49 4.72 -9.55 5.61
CA GLU A 49 3.95 -8.37 5.16
C GLU A 49 4.82 -7.13 4.89
N THR A 50 6.03 -7.37 4.39
CA THR A 50 7.04 -6.32 4.18
C THR A 50 6.78 -5.47 2.94
N SER A 51 5.97 -5.96 1.99
CA SER A 51 5.82 -5.33 0.68
C SER A 51 4.76 -4.22 0.68
N MET A 52 5.14 -3.06 0.16
CA MET A 52 4.29 -1.88 0.03
C MET A 52 3.69 -1.76 -1.38
N LEU A 53 2.72 -0.85 -1.55
CA LEU A 53 2.16 -0.53 -2.86
C LEU A 53 3.22 0.07 -3.77
N GLY A 54 3.35 -0.46 -4.99
CA GLY A 54 4.29 0.04 -6.00
C GLY A 54 5.69 -0.55 -5.92
N ASP A 55 5.96 -1.45 -4.96
CA ASP A 55 7.25 -2.14 -4.89
C ASP A 55 7.44 -3.11 -6.07
N VAL A 56 8.68 -3.20 -6.55
CA VAL A 56 9.09 -4.18 -7.55
C VAL A 56 9.57 -5.42 -6.82
N VAL A 57 8.98 -6.56 -7.16
CA VAL A 57 9.22 -7.83 -6.47
C VAL A 57 9.61 -8.92 -7.44
N VAL A 58 10.54 -9.77 -7.02
CA VAL A 58 10.84 -11.05 -7.65
C VAL A 58 10.02 -12.12 -6.94
N ILE A 59 9.15 -12.77 -7.68
CA ILE A 59 8.27 -13.83 -7.18
C ILE A 59 8.69 -15.17 -7.76
N ARG A 60 8.53 -16.22 -6.96
CA ARG A 60 8.86 -17.59 -7.36
C ARG A 60 7.68 -18.51 -7.10
N HIS A 61 7.49 -19.50 -7.98
CA HIS A 61 6.55 -20.58 -7.73
C HIS A 61 7.04 -21.48 -6.59
N GLY A 62 6.15 -21.87 -5.68
CA GLY A 62 6.45 -22.74 -4.55
C GLY A 62 5.35 -23.76 -4.29
N LYS A 63 5.25 -24.22 -3.04
CA LYS A 63 4.11 -25.02 -2.60
C LYS A 63 2.81 -24.18 -2.67
N PRO A 64 1.65 -24.80 -2.92
CA PRO A 64 0.38 -24.09 -2.80
C PRO A 64 0.16 -23.68 -1.34
N PHE A 65 0.03 -22.37 -1.08
CA PHE A 65 -0.39 -21.84 0.23
C PHE A 65 -1.91 -21.73 0.34
N SER A 66 -2.60 -21.67 -0.81
CA SER A 66 -4.06 -21.64 -0.91
C SER A 66 -4.48 -22.10 -2.32
N LYS A 67 -5.79 -22.16 -2.59
CA LYS A 67 -6.36 -22.56 -3.90
C LYS A 67 -5.80 -21.76 -5.09
N ARG A 68 -5.46 -20.48 -4.90
CA ARG A 68 -4.96 -19.58 -5.96
C ARG A 68 -3.59 -18.95 -5.66
N LYS A 69 -3.00 -19.23 -4.50
CA LYS A 69 -1.76 -18.59 -4.02
C LYS A 69 -0.66 -19.66 -3.95
N SER A 70 0.07 -19.80 -5.05
CA SER A 70 1.18 -20.76 -5.18
C SER A 70 2.54 -20.07 -5.37
N TYR A 71 2.57 -18.75 -5.27
CA TYR A 71 3.76 -17.94 -5.42
C TYR A 71 4.15 -17.32 -4.08
N PHE A 72 5.44 -17.11 -3.87
CA PHE A 72 5.99 -16.40 -2.72
C PHE A 72 7.01 -15.36 -3.18
N ILE A 73 7.20 -14.32 -2.35
CA ILE A 73 8.18 -13.27 -2.60
C ILE A 73 9.57 -13.81 -2.30
N GLN A 74 10.46 -13.76 -3.29
CA GLN A 74 11.85 -14.18 -3.15
C GLN A 74 12.74 -13.02 -2.74
N SER A 75 12.58 -11.86 -3.39
CA SER A 75 13.36 -10.65 -3.10
C SER A 75 12.59 -9.40 -3.50
N LEU A 76 12.75 -8.33 -2.72
CA LEU A 76 12.40 -6.97 -3.13
C LEU A 76 13.52 -6.46 -4.02
N ASP A 77 13.19 -6.02 -5.23
CA ASP A 77 14.16 -5.44 -6.15
C ASP A 77 14.00 -3.91 -6.15
N ASN A 78 15.07 -3.19 -5.84
CA ASN A 78 15.04 -1.73 -5.78
C ASN A 78 15.49 -1.08 -7.09
N ARG A 79 15.79 -1.86 -8.13
CA ARG A 79 16.20 -1.33 -9.44
C ARG A 79 15.05 -0.54 -10.08
N PRO A 80 15.26 0.74 -10.43
CA PRO A 80 14.25 1.58 -11.07
C PRO A 80 13.94 1.22 -12.53
N ASP A 81 14.70 0.32 -13.13
CA ASP A 81 14.90 0.16 -14.57
C ASP A 81 14.48 -1.24 -15.09
N TYR A 82 13.34 -1.77 -14.64
CA TYR A 82 12.74 -2.93 -15.28
C TYR A 82 12.01 -2.51 -16.58
N PRO A 83 12.27 -3.15 -17.74
CA PRO A 83 11.67 -2.75 -19.01
C PRO A 83 10.15 -2.93 -18.99
N GLY A 84 9.41 -1.83 -19.15
CA GLY A 84 7.94 -1.82 -19.20
C GLY A 84 7.24 -1.36 -17.91
N LEU A 85 7.97 -0.86 -16.91
CA LEU A 85 7.38 -0.22 -15.73
C LEU A 85 6.98 1.24 -16.05
N PRO A 86 5.78 1.70 -15.63
CA PRO A 86 5.54 3.13 -15.46
C PRO A 86 6.43 3.64 -14.31
N GLU A 87 6.97 4.86 -14.46
CA GLU A 87 7.83 5.47 -13.44
C GLU A 87 7.16 5.48 -12.05
N LYS A 88 7.96 5.29 -10.98
CA LYS A 88 7.49 5.31 -9.57
C LYS A 88 6.61 6.52 -9.23
N SER A 89 6.73 7.63 -9.97
CA SER A 89 5.95 8.86 -9.84
C SER A 89 4.43 8.67 -9.94
N VAL A 90 3.94 7.63 -10.64
CA VAL A 90 2.50 7.40 -10.86
C VAL A 90 1.78 6.86 -9.59
N TYR A 91 2.48 6.15 -8.71
CA TYR A 91 1.89 5.52 -7.52
C TYR A 91 2.04 6.33 -6.22
N VAL A 92 3.01 7.23 -6.16
CA VAL A 92 3.32 8.04 -4.95
C VAL A 92 2.28 9.16 -4.72
N GLY A 93 1.58 9.60 -5.77
CA GLY A 93 0.61 10.70 -5.69
C GLY A 93 -0.69 10.39 -4.92
N LEU A 94 -1.10 9.13 -4.80
CA LEU A 94 -2.27 8.72 -4.01
C LEU A 94 -1.95 8.59 -2.51
N ALA A 95 -0.74 8.10 -2.18
CA ALA A 95 -0.29 7.92 -0.80
C ALA A 95 -0.10 9.26 -0.07
N ASN A 96 0.45 10.26 -0.77
CA ASN A 96 0.74 11.58 -0.18
C ASN A 96 -0.51 12.38 0.19
N LYS A 97 -1.63 12.20 -0.52
CA LYS A 97 -2.91 12.86 -0.21
C LYS A 97 -3.55 12.29 1.05
N ASN A 98 -3.44 10.98 1.27
CA ASN A 98 -4.07 10.31 2.42
C ASN A 98 -3.33 10.57 3.73
N ALA A 99 -1.99 10.63 3.72
CA ALA A 99 -1.19 10.95 4.89
C ALA A 99 -1.41 12.39 5.39
N ALA A 100 -1.49 13.36 4.45
CA ALA A 100 -1.78 14.76 4.78
C ALA A 100 -3.17 14.93 5.43
N ASN A 101 -4.18 14.22 4.91
CA ASN A 101 -5.53 14.23 5.46
C ASN A 101 -5.59 13.62 6.87
N LEU A 102 -4.82 12.56 7.14
CA LEU A 102 -4.77 11.92 8.46
C LEU A 102 -4.13 12.84 9.51
N ILE A 103 -3.04 13.53 9.15
CA ILE A 103 -2.34 14.48 10.03
C ILE A 103 -3.21 15.71 10.30
N ALA A 104 -3.91 16.22 9.29
CA ALA A 104 -4.86 17.32 9.45
C ALA A 104 -6.02 16.95 10.39
N ALA A 105 -6.55 15.72 10.29
CA ALA A 105 -7.60 15.22 11.19
C ALA A 105 -7.13 15.07 12.65
N GLN A 106 -5.88 14.62 12.87
CA GLN A 106 -5.29 14.53 14.22
C GLN A 106 -5.10 15.92 14.84
N LYS A 107 -4.59 16.90 14.08
CA LYS A 107 -4.46 18.29 14.53
C LYS A 107 -5.81 18.92 14.88
N ALA A 108 -6.85 18.65 14.08
CA ALA A 108 -8.21 19.14 14.37
C ALA A 108 -8.82 18.52 15.64
N LYS A 109 -8.57 17.22 15.88
CA LYS A 109 -8.99 16.55 17.13
C LYS A 109 -8.26 17.09 18.35
N ALA A 110 -6.95 17.35 18.25
CA ALA A 110 -6.16 17.93 19.34
C ALA A 110 -6.67 19.32 19.72
N LYS A 111 -6.89 20.19 18.72
CA LYS A 111 -7.42 21.55 18.91
C LYS A 111 -8.80 21.56 19.60
N ARG A 112 -9.72 20.67 19.18
CA ARG A 112 -11.03 20.53 19.85
C ARG A 112 -10.92 20.09 21.31
N ARG A 113 -9.94 19.24 21.63
CA ARG A 113 -9.70 18.75 22.99
C ARG A 113 -9.17 19.86 23.90
N GLU A 114 -8.24 20.68 23.37
CA GLU A 114 -7.73 21.88 24.04
C GLU A 114 -8.85 22.91 24.28
N GLU A 115 -9.73 23.12 23.30
CA GLU A 115 -10.91 24.00 23.42
C GLU A 115 -11.92 23.48 24.48
N GLU A 116 -12.17 22.16 24.54
CA GLU A 116 -13.02 21.54 25.57
C GLU A 116 -12.40 21.61 26.98
N GLU A 117 -11.09 21.41 27.12
CA GLU A 117 -10.38 21.55 28.39
C GLU A 117 -10.40 23.00 28.89
N ALA A 118 -10.16 23.96 27.99
CA ALA A 118 -10.26 25.39 28.31
C ALA A 118 -11.69 25.79 28.75
N ALA A 119 -12.73 25.27 28.07
CA ALA A 119 -14.12 25.51 28.45
C ALA A 119 -14.51 24.86 29.79
N LYS A 120 -13.92 23.71 30.14
CA LYS A 120 -14.09 23.10 31.47
C LYS A 120 -13.43 23.93 32.56
N LEU A 121 -12.23 24.43 32.33
CA LEU A 121 -11.52 25.31 33.26
C LEU A 121 -12.31 26.60 33.52
N SER A 122 -12.83 27.25 32.48
CA SER A 122 -13.65 28.46 32.65
C SER A 122 -14.95 28.18 33.39
N LYS A 123 -15.56 27.01 33.19
CA LYS A 123 -16.77 26.57 33.93
C LYS A 123 -16.48 26.35 35.42
N VAL A 124 -15.32 25.78 35.73
CA VAL A 124 -14.86 25.57 37.10
C VAL A 124 -14.58 26.92 37.77
N GLU A 125 -13.94 27.86 37.07
CA GLU A 125 -13.71 29.23 37.57
C GLU A 125 -15.02 29.98 37.86
N GLU A 126 -16.02 29.89 36.98
CA GLU A 126 -17.36 30.44 37.22
C GLU A 126 -18.01 29.88 38.48
N LEU A 127 -17.90 28.55 38.71
CA LEU A 127 -18.45 27.89 39.88
C LEU A 127 -17.74 28.32 41.17
N ILE A 128 -16.41 28.46 41.15
CA ILE A 128 -15.62 28.95 42.28
C ILE A 128 -16.04 30.38 42.63
N LYS A 129 -16.20 31.25 41.62
CA LYS A 129 -16.62 32.65 41.83
C LYS A 129 -18.04 32.76 42.39
N LYS A 130 -18.93 31.83 42.03
CA LYS A 130 -20.31 31.76 42.54
C LYS A 130 -20.39 31.20 43.97
N ALA A 131 -19.39 30.43 44.42
CA ALA A 131 -19.34 29.85 45.76
C ALA A 131 -18.69 30.76 46.82
N GLN A 132 -18.04 31.86 46.40
CA GLN A 132 -17.39 32.83 47.30
C GLN A 132 -18.26 34.05 47.66
N TRP A 133 -19.55 34.03 47.31
CA TRP A 133 -20.57 35.03 47.69
C TRP A 133 -21.76 34.32 48.36
#